data_AF-A0A8X6RI22-F1
#
_entry.id   AF-A0A8X6RI22-F1
#
_cell.length_a   1.000
_cell.length_b   1.000
_cell.length_c   1.000
_cell.angle_alpha   90.00
_cell.angle_beta   90.00
_cell.angle_gamma   90.00
#
_symmetry.space_group_name_H-M   'P 1'
#
loop_
_entity.id
_entity.type
_entity.pdbx_description
1 polymer ?
#
loop_
_entity_poly.entity_id
_entity_poly.type
_entity_poly.pdbx_seq_one_letter_code
_entity_poly.pdbx_strand_id
1 'polypeptide(L)'
;MDTTEADFHYFWDKVPQKRISTLTELAVGKSWSRLLDGQRRAQLSALPRVEGVACFKFITGHDYLRAHLFKISLADSPLCPLCKSVPMTGEHLSDCPALLHSLARQLWSSPSC
;
A
#
# COMPACT_ATOMS: atom_id res chain seq x y z
N MET A 1 46.53 -0.64 -26.75
CA MET A 1 45.29 -0.34 -27.49
C MET A 1 44.48 0.55 -26.58
N ASP A 2 44.71 1.85 -26.71
CA ASP A 2 44.11 2.89 -25.86
C ASP A 2 42.69 3.18 -26.34
N THR A 3 41.69 2.69 -25.61
CA THR A 3 40.31 3.15 -25.78
C THR A 3 40.20 4.54 -25.18
N THR A 4 40.09 5.54 -26.05
CA THR A 4 40.05 6.93 -25.63
C THR A 4 38.70 7.26 -24.97
N GLU A 5 38.71 8.28 -24.12
CA GLU A 5 37.54 8.83 -23.39
C GLU A 5 36.34 9.13 -24.32
N ALA A 6 36.59 9.38 -25.60
CA ALA A 6 35.58 9.56 -26.63
C ALA A 6 34.70 8.31 -26.88
N ASP A 7 35.25 7.10 -26.72
CA ASP A 7 34.51 5.85 -26.92
C ASP A 7 33.50 5.59 -25.79
N PHE A 8 33.84 6.02 -24.57
CA PHE A 8 32.95 5.94 -23.41
C PHE A 8 31.74 6.87 -23.55
N HIS A 9 31.95 8.11 -23.98
CA HIS A 9 30.86 9.07 -24.20
C HIS A 9 29.93 8.63 -25.34
N TYR A 10 30.48 8.11 -26.45
CA TYR A 10 29.70 7.60 -27.57
C TYR A 10 28.82 6.39 -27.19
N PHE A 11 29.31 5.53 -26.29
CA PHE A 11 28.54 4.38 -25.80
C PHE A 11 27.34 4.80 -24.94
N TRP A 12 27.52 5.73 -23.99
CA TRP A 12 26.45 6.18 -23.11
C TRP A 12 25.40 7.07 -23.78
N ASP A 13 25.78 7.85 -24.81
CA ASP A 13 24.84 8.68 -25.59
C ASP A 13 23.86 7.84 -26.42
N LYS A 14 24.23 6.59 -26.74
CA LYS A 14 23.39 5.65 -27.49
C LYS A 14 22.60 4.68 -26.62
N VAL A 15 22.76 4.74 -25.29
CA VAL A 15 21.90 4.00 -24.38
C VAL A 15 20.50 4.62 -24.46
N PRO A 16 19.44 3.85 -24.80
CA PRO A 16 18.09 4.37 -24.75
C PRO A 16 17.77 4.74 -23.31
N GLN A 17 17.67 6.04 -23.04
CA GLN A 17 17.20 6.54 -21.74
C GLN A 17 15.75 6.09 -21.59
N LYS A 18 15.54 4.97 -20.89
CA LYS A 18 14.21 4.52 -20.50
C LYS A 18 13.57 5.66 -19.72
N ARG A 19 12.42 6.15 -20.21
CA ARG A 19 11.69 7.23 -19.55
C ARG A 19 11.33 6.77 -18.13
N ILE A 20 11.92 7.40 -17.12
CA ILE A 20 11.51 7.21 -15.73
C ILE A 20 10.20 7.98 -15.57
N SER A 21 9.08 7.27 -15.53
CA SER A 21 7.76 7.85 -15.26
C SER A 21 7.70 8.40 -13.84
N THR A 22 7.02 9.52 -13.65
CA THR A 22 6.78 10.04 -12.30
C THR A 22 5.88 9.08 -11.51
N LEU A 23 6.03 9.06 -10.18
CA LEU A 23 5.18 8.22 -9.34
C LEU A 23 3.68 8.57 -9.51
N THR A 24 3.38 9.85 -9.80
CA THR A 24 2.03 10.35 -10.09
C THR A 24 1.45 9.75 -11.37
N GLU A 25 2.24 9.71 -12.47
CA GLU A 25 1.82 9.05 -13.72
C GLU A 25 1.52 7.57 -13.51
N LEU A 26 2.35 6.88 -12.73
CA LEU A 26 2.15 5.46 -12.40
C LEU A 26 0.93 5.22 -11.53
N ALA A 27 0.43 6.23 -10.83
CA ALA A 27 -0.66 6.12 -9.88
C ALA A 27 -2.04 6.35 -10.51
N VAL A 28 -2.10 6.87 -11.74
CA VAL A 28 -3.37 7.15 -12.43
C VAL A 28 -4.23 5.88 -12.48
N GLY A 29 -5.45 5.97 -11.97
CA GLY A 29 -6.42 4.87 -11.91
C GLY A 29 -6.14 3.81 -10.83
N LYS A 30 -5.07 3.94 -10.03
CA LYS A 30 -4.74 2.97 -8.98
C LYS A 30 -5.23 3.43 -7.61
N SER A 31 -5.77 2.50 -6.82
CA SER A 31 -6.29 2.78 -5.48
C SER A 31 -5.23 3.35 -4.53
N TRP A 32 -3.97 2.95 -4.70
CA TRP A 32 -2.84 3.43 -3.90
C TRP A 32 -2.41 4.87 -4.22
N SER A 33 -2.94 5.52 -5.28
CA SER A 33 -2.70 6.95 -5.55
C SER A 33 -3.05 7.84 -4.35
N ARG A 34 -3.98 7.40 -3.50
CA ARG A 34 -4.34 8.03 -2.22
C ARG A 34 -3.17 8.15 -1.25
N LEU A 35 -2.13 7.34 -1.40
CA LEU A 35 -0.92 7.40 -0.59
C LEU A 35 0.07 8.46 -1.09
N LEU A 36 -0.15 9.09 -2.25
CA LEU A 36 0.69 10.21 -2.70
C LEU A 36 0.45 11.47 -1.86
N ASP A 37 -0.77 11.62 -1.36
CA ASP A 37 -1.15 12.66 -0.42
C ASP A 37 -0.35 12.53 0.89
N GLY A 38 0.44 13.57 1.20
CA GLY A 38 1.27 13.62 2.40
C GLY A 38 0.46 13.66 3.69
N GLN A 39 -0.71 14.31 3.68
CA GLN A 39 -1.59 14.37 4.86
C GLN A 39 -2.19 13.00 5.15
N ARG A 40 -2.66 12.29 4.13
CA ARG A 40 -3.18 10.92 4.30
C ARG A 40 -2.11 9.96 4.81
N ARG A 41 -0.86 10.08 4.34
CA ARG A 41 0.26 9.29 4.87
C ARG A 41 0.55 9.61 6.33
N ALA A 42 0.51 10.88 6.72
CA ALA A 42 0.70 11.28 8.10
C ALA A 42 -0.42 10.72 9.00
N GLN A 43 -1.68 10.80 8.56
CA GLN A 43 -2.83 10.21 9.26
C GLN A 43 -2.70 8.69 9.42
N LEU A 44 -2.33 7.97 8.36
CA LEU A 44 -2.04 6.54 8.41
C LEU A 44 -0.95 6.19 9.42
N SER A 45 0.08 7.03 9.51
CA SER A 45 1.21 6.83 10.43
C SER A 45 0.86 7.16 11.88
N ALA A 46 -0.16 7.99 12.10
CA ALA A 46 -0.66 8.36 13.43
C ALA A 46 -1.61 7.32 14.04
N LEU A 47 -2.16 6.40 13.23
CA LEU A 47 -3.04 5.33 13.69
C LEU A 47 -2.27 4.31 14.55
N PRO A 48 -2.97 3.62 15.48
CA PRO A 48 -2.43 2.41 16.08
C PRO A 48 -1.96 1.44 14.99
N ARG A 49 -0.82 0.78 15.20
CA ARG A 49 -0.17 -0.05 14.17
C ARG A 49 -1.13 -1.03 13.47
N VAL A 50 -2.02 -1.66 14.23
CA VAL A 50 -2.99 -2.63 13.67
C VAL A 50 -3.98 -1.98 12.70
N GLU A 51 -4.44 -0.77 13.01
CA GLU A 51 -5.36 -0.01 12.17
C GLU A 51 -4.64 0.60 10.97
N GLY A 52 -3.44 1.16 11.17
CA GLY A 52 -2.63 1.73 10.08
C GLY A 52 -2.25 0.69 9.03
N VAL A 53 -1.82 -0.51 9.47
CA VAL A 53 -1.52 -1.63 8.56
C VAL A 53 -2.78 -2.08 7.83
N ALA A 54 -3.93 -2.13 8.50
CA ALA A 54 -5.18 -2.53 7.87
C ALA A 54 -5.65 -1.52 6.81
N CYS A 55 -5.58 -0.23 7.11
CA CYS A 55 -5.91 0.83 6.17
C CYS A 55 -4.96 0.82 4.96
N PHE A 56 -3.64 0.64 5.19
CA PHE A 56 -2.66 0.53 4.11
C PHE A 56 -2.94 -0.66 3.20
N LYS A 57 -3.19 -1.84 3.78
CA LYS A 57 -3.55 -3.06 3.03
C LYS A 57 -4.81 -2.83 2.21
N PHE A 58 -5.87 -2.28 2.81
CA PHE A 58 -7.11 -1.95 2.11
C PHE A 58 -6.89 -0.98 0.95
N ILE A 59 -6.15 0.12 1.15
CA ILE A 59 -5.86 1.12 0.10
C ILE A 59 -5.06 0.49 -1.06
N THR A 60 -4.13 -0.41 -0.75
CA THR A 60 -3.29 -1.07 -1.76
C THR A 60 -3.95 -2.33 -2.37
N GLY A 61 -5.16 -2.70 -1.94
CA GLY A 61 -5.87 -3.88 -2.42
C GLY A 61 -5.35 -5.21 -1.87
N HIS A 62 -4.62 -5.17 -0.75
CA HIS A 62 -4.15 -6.36 -0.04
C HIS A 62 -5.04 -6.68 1.16
N ASP A 63 -4.99 -7.92 1.61
CA ASP A 63 -5.72 -8.43 2.76
C ASP A 63 -4.76 -8.99 3.84
N TYR A 64 -5.32 -9.59 4.89
CA TYR A 64 -4.56 -10.20 5.98
C TYR A 64 -4.40 -11.72 5.85
N LEU A 65 -5.29 -12.39 5.10
CA LEU A 65 -5.34 -13.86 4.96
C LEU A 65 -5.16 -14.64 6.26
N ARG A 66 -5.55 -14.07 7.41
CA ARG A 66 -5.18 -14.65 8.72
C ARG A 66 -5.80 -16.03 8.94
N ALA A 67 -7.00 -16.26 8.40
CA ALA A 67 -7.63 -17.57 8.39
C ALA A 67 -6.83 -18.59 7.56
N HIS A 68 -6.23 -18.17 6.45
CA HIS A 68 -5.35 -19.03 5.64
C HIS A 68 -4.02 -19.30 6.37
N LEU A 69 -3.39 -18.26 6.93
CA LEU A 69 -2.16 -18.39 7.71
C LEU A 69 -2.32 -19.31 8.92
N PHE A 70 -3.48 -19.28 9.59
CA PHE A 70 -3.81 -20.20 10.67
C PHE A 70 -3.87 -21.66 10.21
N LYS A 71 -4.42 -21.94 9.03
CA LYS A 71 -4.50 -23.31 8.48
C LYS A 71 -3.14 -23.94 8.22
N ILE A 72 -2.13 -23.12 7.92
CA ILE A 72 -0.74 -23.55 7.72
C ILE A 72 0.14 -23.33 8.97
N SER A 73 -0.49 -23.11 10.13
CA SER A 73 0.18 -22.93 11.43
C SER A 73 1.17 -21.76 11.50
N LEU A 74 0.97 -20.71 10.69
CA LEU A 74 1.76 -19.47 10.70
C LEU A 74 1.12 -18.32 11.48
N ALA A 75 -0.08 -18.54 12.03
CA ALA A 75 -0.76 -17.59 12.90
C ALA A 75 -1.40 -18.33 14.07
N ASP A 76 -1.46 -17.69 15.24
CA ASP A 76 -2.03 -18.28 16.46
C ASP A 76 -3.56 -18.30 16.48
N SER A 77 -4.20 -17.53 15.59
CA SER A 77 -5.65 -17.40 15.54
C SER A 77 -6.14 -17.03 14.13
N PRO A 78 -7.27 -17.60 13.66
CA PRO A 78 -7.85 -17.26 12.37
C PRO A 78 -8.61 -15.92 12.41
N LEU A 79 -8.87 -15.38 13.60
CA LEU A 79 -9.77 -14.24 13.79
C LEU A 79 -9.17 -12.93 13.28
N CYS A 80 -10.05 -12.05 12.82
CA CYS A 80 -9.72 -10.69 12.39
C CYS A 80 -8.89 -9.96 13.46
N PRO A 81 -7.71 -9.40 13.11
CA PRO A 81 -6.89 -8.67 14.06
C PRO A 81 -7.52 -7.34 14.51
N LEU A 82 -8.57 -6.85 13.84
CA LEU A 82 -9.30 -5.64 14.19
C LEU A 82 -10.54 -5.95 15.05
N CYS A 83 -11.56 -6.60 14.49
CA CYS A 83 -12.82 -6.84 15.21
C CYS A 83 -12.78 -8.04 16.15
N LYS A 84 -11.83 -8.98 15.97
CA LYS A 84 -11.69 -10.21 16.77
C LYS A 84 -12.92 -11.13 16.77
N SER A 85 -13.92 -10.90 15.91
CA SER A 85 -15.20 -11.64 15.97
C SER A 85 -15.32 -12.76 14.94
N VAL A 86 -14.76 -12.58 13.74
CA VAL A 86 -14.90 -13.52 12.62
C VAL A 86 -13.55 -13.90 12.02
N PRO A 87 -13.43 -15.07 11.37
CA PRO A 87 -12.23 -15.43 10.63
C PRO A 87 -11.88 -14.39 9.55
N MET A 88 -10.60 -14.06 9.44
CA MET A 88 -10.11 -13.11 8.44
C MET A 88 -9.87 -13.83 7.11
N THR A 89 -10.93 -13.89 6.30
CA THR A 89 -10.90 -14.28 4.89
C THR A 89 -10.44 -13.11 4.01
N GLY A 90 -10.25 -13.33 2.71
CA GLY A 90 -9.84 -12.25 1.81
C GLY A 90 -10.91 -11.17 1.61
N GLU A 91 -12.18 -11.51 1.82
CA GLU A 91 -13.30 -10.58 1.67
C GLU A 91 -13.56 -9.78 2.95
N HIS A 92 -13.28 -10.36 4.12
CA HIS A 92 -13.66 -9.76 5.40
C HIS A 92 -13.09 -8.35 5.61
N LEU A 93 -11.90 -8.04 5.08
CA LEU A 93 -11.29 -6.72 5.30
C LEU A 93 -12.18 -5.58 4.78
N SER A 94 -12.88 -5.78 3.66
CA SER A 94 -13.78 -4.79 3.07
C SER A 94 -15.05 -4.56 3.90
N ASP A 95 -15.52 -5.60 4.58
CA ASP A 95 -16.75 -5.57 5.39
C ASP A 95 -16.47 -5.37 6.89
N CYS A 96 -15.19 -5.21 7.26
CA CYS A 96 -14.80 -5.16 8.66
C CYS A 96 -15.30 -3.85 9.30
N PRO A 97 -16.23 -3.89 10.27
CA PRO A 97 -16.80 -2.68 10.86
C PRO A 97 -15.74 -1.86 11.60
N ALA A 98 -14.77 -2.53 12.22
CA ALA A 98 -13.64 -1.88 12.89
C ALA A 98 -12.76 -1.11 11.91
N LEU A 99 -12.55 -1.62 10.68
CA LEU A 99 -11.80 -0.90 9.66
C LEU A 99 -12.60 0.30 9.13
N LEU A 100 -13.87 0.09 8.79
CA LEU A 100 -14.73 1.15 8.24
C LEU A 100 -14.82 2.34 9.21
N HIS A 101 -14.89 2.06 10.52
CA HIS A 101 -14.88 3.09 11.55
C HIS A 101 -13.57 3.89 11.58
N SER A 102 -12.41 3.21 11.50
CA SER A 102 -11.10 3.88 11.43
C SER A 102 -10.93 4.70 10.15
N LEU A 103 -11.31 4.16 8.98
CA LEU A 103 -11.26 4.86 7.69
C LEU A 103 -12.18 6.08 7.68
N ALA A 104 -13.43 5.92 8.11
CA ALA A 104 -14.40 7.01 8.18
C ALA A 104 -13.89 8.13 9.10
N ARG A 105 -13.40 7.79 10.30
CA ARG A 105 -12.92 8.78 11.28
C ARG A 105 -11.68 9.56 10.80
N GLN A 106 -10.75 8.91 10.09
CA GLN A 106 -9.39 9.44 9.94
C GLN A 106 -9.00 9.76 8.50
N LEU A 107 -9.56 9.05 7.51
CA LEU A 107 -9.15 9.18 6.10
C LEU A 107 -10.26 9.69 5.17
N TRP A 108 -11.52 9.67 5.64
CA TRP A 108 -12.69 10.16 4.91
C TRP A 108 -13.55 11.17 5.71
N SER A 109 -13.15 11.55 6.92
CA SER A 109 -13.77 12.66 7.65
C SER A 109 -13.21 13.98 7.12
N SER A 110 -14.03 14.63 6.28
CA SER A 110 -14.00 16.01 5.79
C SER A 110 -13.38 16.30 4.42
N PRO A 111 -13.97 17.28 3.69
CA PRO A 111 -13.85 17.42 2.25
C PRO A 111 -12.56 18.12 1.86
N SER A 112 -12.12 17.80 0.66
CA SER A 112 -11.24 18.65 -0.13
C SER A 112 -11.85 20.06 -0.19
N CYS A 113 -11.21 21.01 0.48
CA CYS A 113 -11.21 22.43 0.08
C CYS A 113 -9.80 22.73 -0.43
#